data_AF-A0A935DNK6-F1
#
_entry.id   AF-A0A935DNK6-F1
#
_cell.length_a   1.000
_cell.length_b   1.000
_cell.length_c   1.000
_cell.angle_alpha   90.00
_cell.angle_beta   90.00
_cell.angle_gamma   90.00
#
_symmetry.space_group_name_H-M   'P 1'
#
loop_
_entity.id
_entity.type
_entity.pdbx_description
1 polymer ?
#
loop_
_entity_poly.entity_id
_entity_poly.type
_entity_poly.pdbx_seq_one_letter_code
_entity_poly.pdbx_strand_id
1 'polypeptide(L)'
;MLPTALPDARPARRTPEAQEAWEFDDALRIAARRRDWRVFTVDPSQAPMVVTRVAERVEAPARSLDTELLTELDALIVERKINPAVVTSADREGPSGRDWARLRKLMGDAAERVAARLGKQGDPVVLGDLGLAARFGLGALLQGLLDASRRDDGPAVFLVVPRFGEGVGVAVDGGAVAPLPVPMYSPAQRMDVPRSWVENRHRG
;
A
#
# COMPACT_ATOMS: atom_id res chain seq x y z
N MET A 1 -27.92 13.42 57.01
CA MET A 1 -28.81 13.46 55.83
C MET A 1 -28.82 14.90 55.36
N LEU A 2 -28.39 15.30 54.15
CA LEU A 2 -28.58 14.82 52.77
C LEU A 2 -27.30 15.19 51.94
N PRO A 3 -27.15 14.74 50.68
CA PRO A 3 -26.01 13.96 50.23
C PRO A 3 -25.05 14.71 49.27
N THR A 4 -23.78 14.29 49.30
CA THR A 4 -22.79 14.59 48.26
C THR A 4 -23.17 13.85 46.98
N ALA A 5 -23.69 14.56 45.99
CA ALA A 5 -23.77 14.05 44.62
C ALA A 5 -22.36 14.09 44.00
N LEU A 6 -21.73 12.93 43.86
CA LEU A 6 -20.62 12.78 42.94
C LEU A 6 -21.18 12.88 41.51
N PRO A 7 -20.56 13.66 40.61
CA PRO A 7 -20.93 13.59 39.21
C PRO A 7 -20.55 12.20 38.70
N ASP A 8 -21.58 11.41 38.38
CA ASP A 8 -21.48 10.15 37.64
C ASP A 8 -21.08 10.48 36.20
N ALA A 9 -19.81 10.87 35.99
CA ALA A 9 -19.23 11.03 34.67
C ALA A 9 -19.03 9.64 34.07
N ARG A 10 -20.12 9.00 33.65
CA ARG A 10 -20.03 7.90 32.69
C ARG A 10 -19.27 8.44 31.49
N PRO A 11 -18.19 7.78 31.02
CA PRO A 11 -17.53 8.21 29.80
C PRO A 11 -18.60 8.32 28.71
N ALA A 12 -18.70 9.51 28.10
CA ALA A 12 -19.71 9.79 27.10
C ALA A 12 -19.70 8.66 26.06
N ARG A 13 -20.87 8.06 25.80
CA ARG A 13 -20.99 7.00 24.82
C ARG A 13 -20.55 7.58 23.47
N ARG A 14 -19.45 7.07 22.92
CA ARG A 14 -18.92 7.50 21.62
C ARG A 14 -20.02 7.41 20.57
N THR A 15 -20.03 8.33 19.59
CA THR A 15 -20.90 8.18 18.43
C THR A 15 -20.50 6.92 17.65
N PRO A 16 -21.41 6.33 16.86
CA PRO A 16 -21.07 5.17 16.02
C PRO A 16 -19.83 5.40 15.14
N GLU A 17 -19.68 6.59 14.56
CA GLU A 17 -18.54 6.96 13.71
C GLU A 17 -17.25 7.10 14.52
N ALA A 18 -17.31 7.64 15.74
CA ALA A 18 -16.15 7.72 16.63
C ALA A 18 -15.72 6.32 17.11
N GLN A 19 -16.67 5.41 17.31
CA GLN A 19 -16.39 4.02 17.66
C GLN A 19 -15.75 3.25 16.50
N GLU A 20 -16.31 3.35 15.28
CA GLU A 20 -15.73 2.75 14.07
C GLU A 20 -14.30 3.24 13.82
N ALA A 21 -14.08 4.55 13.92
CA ALA A 21 -12.76 5.14 13.76
C ALA A 21 -11.77 4.64 14.83
N TRP A 22 -12.23 4.45 16.07
CA TRP A 22 -11.40 3.93 17.16
C TRP A 22 -11.04 2.46 16.96
N GLU A 23 -12.00 1.63 16.52
CA GLU A 23 -11.78 0.20 16.23
C GLU A 23 -10.77 0.00 15.10
N PHE A 24 -10.89 0.79 14.03
CA PHE A 24 -9.90 0.78 12.95
C PHE A 24 -8.51 1.22 13.45
N ASP A 25 -8.45 2.28 14.26
CA ASP A 25 -7.18 2.78 14.81
C ASP A 25 -6.48 1.74 15.70
N ASP A 26 -7.24 1.04 16.56
CA ASP A 26 -6.71 -0.03 17.40
C ASP A 26 -6.24 -1.23 16.57
N ALA A 27 -7.03 -1.66 15.58
CA ALA A 27 -6.65 -2.72 14.66
C ALA A 27 -5.37 -2.37 13.88
N LEU A 28 -5.22 -1.12 13.46
CA LEU A 28 -4.02 -0.62 12.79
C LEU A 28 -2.79 -0.67 13.70
N ARG A 29 -2.90 -0.25 14.97
CA ARG A 29 -1.82 -0.39 15.97
C ARG A 29 -1.44 -1.85 16.20
N ILE A 30 -2.43 -2.74 16.30
CA ILE A 30 -2.20 -4.17 16.50
C ILE A 30 -1.42 -4.74 15.30
N ALA A 31 -1.82 -4.39 14.08
CA ALA A 31 -1.14 -4.84 12.87
C ALA A 31 0.32 -4.35 12.79
N ALA A 32 0.56 -3.08 13.17
CA ALA A 32 1.91 -2.52 13.28
C ALA A 32 2.80 -3.33 14.23
N ARG A 33 2.29 -3.67 15.42
CA ARG A 33 3.03 -4.45 16.41
C ARG A 33 3.31 -5.89 15.97
N ARG A 34 2.42 -6.49 15.19
CA ARG A 34 2.58 -7.86 14.67
C ARG A 34 3.55 -7.94 13.49
N ARG A 35 3.95 -6.80 12.93
CA ARG A 35 4.78 -6.69 11.72
C ARG A 35 4.16 -7.42 10.51
N ASP A 36 2.84 -7.41 10.44
CA ASP A 36 2.09 -8.14 9.40
C ASP A 36 2.13 -7.43 8.04
N TRP A 37 1.87 -8.21 6.98
CA TRP A 37 1.36 -7.69 5.70
C TRP A 37 -0.10 -7.29 5.82
N ARG A 38 -0.41 -6.04 5.49
CA ARG A 38 -1.79 -5.51 5.45
C ARG A 38 -2.09 -4.79 4.16
N VAL A 39 -3.35 -4.89 3.73
CA VAL A 39 -3.89 -4.21 2.56
C VAL A 39 -5.02 -3.30 3.00
N PHE A 40 -4.82 -2.00 2.89
CA PHE A 40 -5.81 -0.96 3.17
C PHE A 40 -6.53 -0.58 1.89
N THR A 41 -7.83 -0.86 1.82
CA THR A 41 -8.67 -0.43 0.71
C THR A 41 -9.33 0.90 1.01
N VAL A 42 -9.23 1.84 0.07
CA VAL A 42 -9.60 3.24 0.31
C VAL A 42 -10.26 3.85 -0.93
N ASP A 43 -11.13 4.84 -0.71
CA ASP A 43 -11.62 5.71 -1.77
C ASP A 43 -10.45 6.37 -2.54
N PRO A 44 -10.39 6.30 -3.88
CA PRO A 44 -9.27 6.83 -4.65
C PRO A 44 -8.92 8.30 -4.36
N SER A 45 -9.91 9.15 -4.06
CA SER A 45 -9.68 10.56 -3.73
C SER A 45 -8.95 10.76 -2.39
N GLN A 46 -9.02 9.77 -1.50
CA GLN A 46 -8.44 9.82 -0.16
C GLN A 46 -7.09 9.08 -0.08
N ALA A 47 -6.69 8.33 -1.11
CA ALA A 47 -5.51 7.47 -1.08
C ALA A 47 -4.22 8.19 -0.65
N PRO A 48 -3.86 9.38 -1.20
CA PRO A 48 -2.66 10.09 -0.76
C PRO A 48 -2.70 10.48 0.73
N MET A 49 -3.85 10.93 1.22
CA MET A 49 -4.02 11.30 2.63
C MET A 49 -3.98 10.07 3.54
N VAL A 50 -4.57 8.94 3.12
CA VAL A 50 -4.54 7.69 3.88
C VAL A 50 -3.11 7.15 3.99
N VAL A 51 -2.31 7.19 2.92
CA VAL A 51 -0.89 6.82 2.96
C VAL A 51 -0.16 7.59 4.07
N THR A 52 -0.27 8.92 4.07
CA THR A 52 0.37 9.77 5.08
C THR A 52 -0.10 9.44 6.49
N ARG A 53 -1.41 9.30 6.71
CA ARG A 53 -1.97 9.05 8.04
C ARG A 53 -1.63 7.66 8.56
N VAL A 54 -1.65 6.64 7.71
CA VAL A 54 -1.26 5.29 8.10
C VAL A 54 0.23 5.30 8.50
N ALA A 55 1.08 5.94 7.69
CA ALA A 55 2.51 6.09 7.96
C ALA A 55 2.79 6.77 9.31
N GLU A 56 2.14 7.91 9.58
CA GLU A 56 2.19 8.58 10.89
C GLU A 56 1.73 7.65 12.01
N ARG A 57 0.65 6.90 11.78
CA ARG A 57 0.02 6.09 12.82
C ARG A 57 0.82 4.86 13.21
N VAL A 58 1.49 4.23 12.24
CA VAL A 58 2.32 3.03 12.43
C VAL A 58 3.80 3.36 12.59
N GLU A 59 4.16 4.65 12.62
CA GLU A 59 5.52 5.14 12.77
C GLU A 59 6.49 4.57 11.71
N ALA A 60 6.04 4.58 10.46
CA ALA A 60 6.77 4.01 9.32
C ALA A 60 6.89 5.03 8.18
N PRO A 61 7.95 4.97 7.36
CA PRO A 61 8.05 5.78 6.15
C PRO A 61 6.92 5.45 5.16
N ALA A 62 6.28 6.50 4.65
CA ALA A 62 5.45 6.45 3.44
C ALA A 62 6.35 6.46 2.20
N ARG A 63 6.13 5.53 1.27
CA ARG A 63 6.83 5.45 -0.01
C ARG A 63 5.85 5.20 -1.14
N SER A 64 6.15 5.78 -2.30
CA SER A 64 5.42 5.57 -3.55
C SER A 64 6.08 4.41 -4.30
N LEU A 65 5.37 3.30 -4.52
CA LEU A 65 5.96 2.14 -5.20
C LEU A 65 6.35 2.48 -6.64
N ASP A 66 5.56 3.31 -7.31
CA ASP A 66 5.88 3.84 -8.63
C ASP A 66 7.20 4.62 -8.64
N THR A 67 7.43 5.47 -7.63
CA THR A 67 8.70 6.22 -7.50
C THR A 67 9.90 5.29 -7.26
N GLU A 68 9.73 4.28 -6.41
CA GLU A 68 10.76 3.27 -6.14
C GLU A 68 11.11 2.48 -7.42
N LEU A 69 10.11 2.12 -8.23
CA LEU A 69 10.29 1.45 -9.51
C LEU A 69 10.99 2.33 -10.55
N LEU A 70 10.58 3.60 -10.69
CA LEU A 70 11.21 4.54 -11.61
C LEU A 70 12.69 4.79 -11.25
N THR A 71 13.00 4.88 -9.95
CA THR A 71 14.38 5.05 -9.47
C THR A 71 15.26 3.87 -9.89
N GLU A 72 14.78 2.63 -9.73
CA GLU A 72 15.55 1.44 -10.15
C GLU A 72 15.58 1.28 -11.68
N LEU A 73 14.53 1.70 -12.39
CA LEU A 73 14.50 1.75 -13.85
C LEU A 73 15.59 2.70 -14.37
N ASP A 74 15.69 3.91 -13.83
CA ASP A 74 16.70 4.90 -14.21
C ASP A 74 18.12 4.35 -13.97
N ALA A 75 18.34 3.69 -12.83
CA ALA A 75 19.61 3.03 -12.54
C ALA A 75 19.96 1.95 -13.58
N LEU A 76 19.00 1.11 -13.96
CA LEU A 76 19.17 0.08 -14.99
C LEU A 76 19.43 0.66 -16.38
N ILE A 77 18.78 1.77 -16.73
CA ILE A 77 19.00 2.48 -18.00
C ILE A 77 20.46 2.93 -18.10
N VAL A 78 20.98 3.54 -17.03
CA VAL A 78 22.38 3.99 -16.96
C VAL A 78 23.34 2.79 -17.02
N GLU A 79 23.12 1.78 -16.18
CA GLU A 79 23.97 0.59 -16.07
C GLU A 79 24.08 -0.16 -17.41
N ARG A 80 22.96 -0.31 -18.11
CA ARG A 80 22.87 -1.05 -19.37
C ARG A 80 23.10 -0.17 -20.60
N LYS A 81 23.40 1.13 -20.40
CA LYS A 81 23.63 2.11 -21.47
C LYS A 81 22.47 2.17 -22.47
N ILE A 82 21.25 2.06 -21.97
CA ILE A 82 20.03 2.13 -22.78
C ILE A 82 19.77 3.61 -23.10
N ASN A 83 19.39 3.91 -24.34
CA ASN A 83 18.95 5.27 -24.68
C ASN A 83 17.60 5.56 -24.01
N PRO A 84 17.49 6.59 -23.14
CA PRO A 84 16.24 6.92 -22.45
C PRO A 84 15.05 7.17 -23.40
N ALA A 85 15.33 7.74 -24.59
CA ALA A 85 14.28 8.01 -25.58
C ALA A 85 13.59 6.73 -26.07
N VAL A 86 14.29 5.60 -26.11
CA VAL A 86 13.72 4.30 -26.50
C VAL A 86 12.77 3.80 -25.41
N VAL A 87 13.10 3.99 -24.13
CA VAL A 87 12.23 3.61 -23.01
C VAL A 87 10.94 4.42 -23.04
N THR A 88 11.05 5.75 -23.19
CA THR A 88 9.87 6.63 -23.30
C THR A 88 9.03 6.32 -24.54
N SER A 89 9.65 5.98 -25.67
CA SER A 89 8.91 5.56 -26.88
C SER A 89 8.16 4.25 -26.66
N ALA A 90 8.83 3.25 -26.09
CA ALA A 90 8.24 1.95 -25.81
C ALA A 90 7.06 2.04 -24.83
N ASP A 91 7.16 2.90 -23.81
CA ASP A 91 6.05 3.12 -22.87
C ASP A 91 4.88 3.83 -23.55
N ARG A 92 5.15 4.84 -24.40
CA ARG A 92 4.13 5.55 -25.16
C ARG A 92 3.39 4.66 -26.14
N GLU A 93 4.12 3.77 -26.84
CA GLU A 93 3.52 2.80 -27.76
C GLU A 93 2.66 1.75 -27.03
N GLY A 94 2.96 1.48 -25.76
CA GLY A 94 2.18 0.61 -24.90
C GLY A 94 2.13 -0.85 -25.39
N PRO A 95 1.13 -1.64 -24.97
CA PRO A 95 1.02 -3.08 -25.26
C PRO A 95 1.07 -3.48 -26.74
N SER A 96 0.64 -2.60 -27.64
CA SER A 96 0.70 -2.79 -29.09
C SER A 96 2.07 -2.51 -29.70
N GLY A 97 2.97 -1.86 -28.94
CA GLY A 97 4.31 -1.49 -29.38
C GLY A 97 5.25 -2.68 -29.52
N ARG A 98 6.19 -2.60 -30.46
CA ARG A 98 7.16 -3.69 -30.73
C ARG A 98 8.15 -3.89 -29.59
N ASP A 99 8.41 -2.84 -28.83
CA ASP A 99 9.39 -2.85 -27.72
C ASP A 99 8.74 -3.05 -26.35
N TRP A 100 7.42 -3.20 -26.28
CA TRP A 100 6.68 -3.38 -25.02
C TRP A 100 7.18 -4.56 -24.19
N ALA A 101 7.41 -5.71 -24.83
CA ALA A 101 7.91 -6.91 -24.14
C ALA A 101 9.31 -6.67 -23.53
N ARG A 102 10.16 -5.88 -24.19
CA ARG A 102 11.49 -5.51 -23.67
C ARG A 102 11.38 -4.55 -22.50
N LEU A 103 10.49 -3.55 -22.60
CA LEU A 103 10.21 -2.62 -21.51
C LEU A 103 9.65 -3.35 -20.28
N ARG A 104 8.70 -4.28 -20.46
CA ARG A 104 8.17 -5.11 -19.38
C ARG A 104 9.26 -5.92 -18.69
N LYS A 105 10.20 -6.49 -19.45
CA LYS A 105 11.36 -7.20 -18.88
C LYS A 105 12.22 -6.25 -18.06
N LEU A 106 12.53 -5.06 -18.59
CA LEU A 106 13.32 -4.06 -17.87
C LEU A 106 12.63 -3.61 -16.57
N MET A 107 11.31 -3.41 -16.59
CA MET A 107 10.51 -3.13 -15.39
C MET A 107 10.47 -4.30 -14.41
N GLY A 108 10.48 -5.54 -14.91
CA GLY A 108 10.63 -6.74 -14.08
C GLY A 108 11.97 -6.74 -13.34
N ASP A 109 13.06 -6.44 -14.03
CA ASP A 109 14.39 -6.34 -13.42
C ASP A 109 14.45 -5.21 -12.36
N ALA A 110 13.79 -4.07 -12.62
CA ALA A 110 13.66 -2.99 -11.65
C ALA A 110 12.86 -3.44 -10.41
N ALA A 111 11.77 -4.16 -10.64
CA ALA A 111 10.92 -4.70 -9.59
C ALA A 111 11.65 -5.69 -8.69
N GLU A 112 12.49 -6.57 -9.25
CA GLU A 112 13.32 -7.48 -8.46
C GLU A 112 14.26 -6.72 -7.52
N ARG A 113 14.86 -5.62 -7.99
CA ARG A 113 15.71 -4.75 -7.15
C ARG A 113 14.91 -4.06 -6.04
N VAL A 114 13.73 -3.51 -6.36
CA VAL A 114 12.83 -2.92 -5.36
C VAL A 114 12.42 -3.95 -4.32
N ALA A 115 11.97 -5.14 -4.74
CA ALA A 115 11.56 -6.22 -3.85
C ALA A 115 12.70 -6.65 -2.93
N ALA A 116 13.90 -6.84 -3.47
CA ALA A 116 15.07 -7.21 -2.69
C ALA A 116 15.47 -6.11 -1.68
N ARG A 117 15.35 -4.84 -2.05
CA ARG A 117 15.69 -3.72 -1.16
C ARG A 117 14.65 -3.50 -0.06
N LEU A 118 13.37 -3.44 -0.42
CA LEU A 118 12.28 -3.25 0.54
C LEU A 118 12.06 -4.49 1.40
N GLY A 119 12.32 -5.68 0.87
CA GLY A 119 12.17 -6.95 1.57
C GLY A 119 13.31 -7.28 2.54
N LYS A 120 14.45 -6.56 2.52
CA LYS A 120 15.54 -6.77 3.49
C LYS A 120 15.06 -6.59 4.93
N GLN A 121 15.78 -7.19 5.88
CA GLN A 121 15.61 -6.93 7.31
C GLN A 121 15.48 -5.43 7.54
N GLY A 122 14.41 -4.98 8.16
CA GLY A 122 14.23 -3.55 8.31
C GLY A 122 12.87 -3.09 8.79
N ASP A 123 12.80 -1.79 8.94
CA ASP A 123 11.69 -1.03 9.48
C ASP A 123 10.39 -1.26 8.69
N PRO A 124 9.23 -1.12 9.35
CA PRO A 124 7.95 -1.12 8.67
C PRO A 124 7.91 -0.11 7.50
N VAL A 125 7.11 -0.36 6.49
CA VAL A 125 6.91 0.55 5.35
C VAL A 125 5.45 0.64 4.94
N VAL A 126 5.01 1.85 4.61
CA VAL A 126 3.71 2.09 3.98
C VAL A 126 3.92 2.39 2.51
N LEU A 127 3.30 1.61 1.64
CA LEU A 127 3.41 1.73 0.19
C LEU A 127 2.08 2.20 -0.40
N GLY A 128 2.13 3.31 -1.12
CA GLY A 128 1.07 3.78 -2.03
C GLY A 128 1.48 3.64 -3.50
N ASP A 129 0.65 4.17 -4.40
CA ASP A 129 0.92 4.28 -5.84
C ASP A 129 1.39 2.98 -6.50
N LEU A 130 0.45 2.08 -6.78
CA LEU A 130 0.72 0.79 -7.43
C LEU A 130 0.46 0.82 -8.96
N GLY A 131 0.46 2.00 -9.56
CA GLY A 131 0.01 2.21 -10.94
C GLY A 131 0.95 1.55 -11.96
N LEU A 132 2.26 1.72 -11.81
CA LEU A 132 3.26 1.09 -12.67
C LEU A 132 3.35 -0.41 -12.42
N ALA A 133 3.23 -0.84 -11.16
CA ALA A 133 3.13 -2.27 -10.85
C ALA A 133 1.98 -2.92 -11.62
N ALA A 134 0.81 -2.29 -11.62
CA ALA A 134 -0.34 -2.74 -12.37
C ALA A 134 -0.13 -2.66 -13.89
N ARG A 135 0.35 -1.53 -14.39
CA ARG A 135 0.57 -1.28 -15.83
C ARG A 135 1.48 -2.33 -16.48
N PHE A 136 2.52 -2.78 -15.78
CA PHE A 136 3.48 -3.76 -16.30
C PHE A 136 3.19 -5.20 -15.85
N GLY A 137 2.18 -5.42 -15.00
CA GLY A 137 1.77 -6.73 -14.49
C GLY A 137 2.81 -7.35 -13.54
N LEU A 138 3.35 -6.53 -12.62
CA LEU A 138 4.45 -6.89 -11.73
C LEU A 138 3.98 -7.68 -10.49
N GLY A 139 3.22 -8.76 -10.68
CA GLY A 139 2.69 -9.58 -9.57
C GLY A 139 3.77 -10.21 -8.70
N ALA A 140 4.90 -10.60 -9.31
CA ALA A 140 6.03 -11.17 -8.60
C ALA A 140 6.64 -10.20 -7.56
N LEU A 141 6.56 -8.88 -7.79
CA LEU A 141 7.00 -7.86 -6.83
C LEU A 141 6.17 -7.93 -5.55
N LEU A 142 4.85 -7.88 -5.68
CA LEU A 142 3.96 -7.89 -4.52
C LEU A 142 4.04 -9.23 -3.78
N GLN A 143 4.15 -10.34 -4.52
CA GLN A 143 4.32 -11.67 -3.93
C GLN A 143 5.64 -11.77 -3.17
N GLY A 144 6.74 -11.25 -3.72
CA GLY A 144 8.04 -11.24 -3.07
C GLY A 144 8.06 -10.41 -1.77
N LEU A 145 7.37 -9.27 -1.75
CA LEU A 145 7.23 -8.47 -0.52
C LEU A 145 6.37 -9.18 0.53
N LEU A 146 5.28 -9.83 0.10
CA LEU A 146 4.43 -10.64 0.97
C LEU A 146 5.25 -11.79 1.59
N ASP A 147 6.00 -12.52 0.79
CA ASP A 147 6.85 -13.63 1.27
C ASP A 147 7.97 -13.12 2.19
N ALA A 148 8.56 -11.95 1.90
CA ALA A 148 9.56 -11.33 2.76
C ALA A 148 9.00 -10.93 4.14
N SER A 149 7.76 -10.42 4.19
CA SER A 149 7.08 -10.03 5.44
C SER A 149 6.81 -11.20 6.39
N ARG A 150 6.85 -12.45 5.89
CA ARG A 150 6.65 -13.66 6.70
C ARG A 150 7.88 -14.16 7.43
N ARG A 151 9.05 -13.67 7.06
CA ARG A 151 10.28 -14.05 7.76
C ARG A 151 10.23 -13.45 9.15
N ASP A 152 10.79 -14.15 10.14
CA ASP A 152 10.79 -13.69 11.54
C ASP A 152 11.40 -12.28 11.70
N ASP A 153 12.30 -11.92 10.81
CA ASP A 153 13.00 -10.63 10.72
C ASP A 153 12.54 -9.75 9.54
N GLY A 154 11.42 -10.13 8.91
CA GLY A 154 10.85 -9.45 7.76
C GLY A 154 10.31 -8.05 8.08
N PRO A 155 10.21 -7.18 7.07
CA PRO A 155 9.58 -5.87 7.23
C PRO A 155 8.06 -6.03 7.36
N ALA A 156 7.44 -5.18 8.18
CA ALA A 156 6.00 -4.99 8.09
C ALA A 156 5.69 -4.18 6.83
N VAL A 157 4.75 -4.64 6.01
CA VAL A 157 4.39 -3.95 4.76
C VAL A 157 2.91 -3.63 4.77
N PHE A 158 2.61 -2.34 4.67
CA PHE A 158 1.27 -1.78 4.64
C PHE A 158 1.00 -1.24 3.23
N LEU A 159 0.18 -1.94 2.45
CA LEU A 159 -0.23 -1.46 1.13
C LEU A 159 -1.49 -0.61 1.26
N VAL A 160 -1.49 0.56 0.62
CA VAL A 160 -2.67 1.41 0.46
C VAL A 160 -3.14 1.32 -0.98
N VAL A 161 -4.33 0.75 -1.18
CA VAL A 161 -4.85 0.41 -2.50
C VAL A 161 -6.16 1.18 -2.75
N PRO A 162 -6.17 2.08 -3.75
CA PRO A 162 -7.40 2.68 -4.25
C PRO A 162 -8.36 1.59 -4.72
N ARG A 163 -9.57 1.54 -4.18
CA ARG A 163 -10.55 0.53 -4.52
C ARG A 163 -11.43 1.02 -5.67
N PHE A 164 -11.43 0.28 -6.78
CA PHE A 164 -12.37 0.43 -7.89
C PHE A 164 -13.31 -0.78 -7.92
N GLY A 165 -14.53 -0.64 -7.35
CA GLY A 165 -15.60 -1.64 -7.46
C GLY A 165 -15.89 -2.53 -6.24
N GLU A 166 -16.86 -3.42 -6.40
CA GLU A 166 -17.35 -4.35 -5.37
C GLU A 166 -16.85 -5.78 -5.62
N GLY A 167 -16.12 -6.36 -4.65
CA GLY A 167 -15.53 -7.70 -4.77
C GLY A 167 -14.68 -8.10 -3.56
N VAL A 168 -14.44 -9.41 -3.43
CA VAL A 168 -13.64 -10.01 -2.35
C VAL A 168 -12.14 -9.79 -2.59
N GLY A 169 -11.69 -9.87 -3.84
CA GLY A 169 -10.31 -9.60 -4.23
C GLY A 169 -9.99 -8.11 -4.27
N VAL A 170 -8.72 -7.78 -4.01
CA VAL A 170 -8.17 -6.44 -4.23
C VAL A 170 -7.30 -6.51 -5.47
N ALA A 171 -7.61 -5.68 -6.47
CA ALA A 171 -6.81 -5.57 -7.68
C ALA A 171 -6.61 -4.10 -8.03
N VAL A 172 -5.49 -3.81 -8.68
CA VAL A 172 -5.14 -2.48 -9.17
C VAL A 172 -5.21 -2.49 -10.69
N ASP A 173 -5.96 -1.55 -11.26
CA ASP A 173 -6.00 -1.37 -12.71
C ASP A 173 -4.88 -0.41 -13.13
N GLY A 174 -4.07 -0.85 -14.10
CA GLY A 174 -2.99 -0.07 -14.72
C GLY A 174 -3.23 0.26 -16.20
N GLY A 175 -4.41 -0.08 -16.73
CA GLY A 175 -4.90 0.24 -18.07
C GLY A 175 -4.23 -0.47 -19.25
N ALA A 176 -3.02 -1.03 -19.07
CA ALA A 176 -2.25 -1.65 -20.16
C ALA A 176 -2.34 -3.18 -20.20
N VAL A 177 -2.58 -3.82 -19.07
CA VAL A 177 -2.72 -5.28 -18.93
C VAL A 177 -3.89 -5.60 -18.02
N ALA A 178 -4.19 -6.88 -17.83
CA ALA A 178 -5.22 -7.31 -16.88
C ALA A 178 -4.97 -6.72 -15.48
N PRO A 179 -6.02 -6.37 -14.72
CA PRO A 179 -5.87 -5.84 -13.36
C PRO A 179 -4.96 -6.70 -12.51
N LEU A 180 -4.03 -6.06 -11.81
CA LEU A 180 -3.03 -6.72 -10.98
C LEU A 180 -3.64 -7.14 -9.64
N PRO A 181 -3.78 -8.43 -9.34
CA PRO A 181 -4.23 -8.86 -8.02
C PRO A 181 -3.19 -8.51 -6.95
N VAL A 182 -3.66 -8.03 -5.81
CA VAL A 182 -2.84 -7.81 -4.61
C VAL A 182 -2.84 -9.09 -3.79
N PRO A 183 -1.68 -9.75 -3.60
CA PRO A 183 -1.62 -11.04 -2.94
C PRO A 183 -1.90 -10.92 -1.44
N MET A 184 -2.65 -11.89 -0.92
CA MET A 184 -3.00 -12.04 0.49
C MET A 184 -3.11 -13.53 0.80
N TYR A 185 -2.76 -13.94 2.01
CA TYR A 185 -2.96 -15.32 2.50
C TYR A 185 -4.35 -15.54 3.08
N SER A 186 -4.96 -14.49 3.64
CA SER A 186 -6.33 -14.55 4.11
C SER A 186 -7.05 -13.21 3.90
N PRO A 187 -8.40 -13.24 3.76
CA PRO A 187 -9.20 -12.01 3.69
C PRO A 187 -9.01 -11.09 4.90
N ALA A 188 -8.61 -11.62 6.06
CA ALA A 188 -8.41 -10.83 7.28
C ALA A 188 -7.21 -9.87 7.21
N GLN A 189 -6.33 -10.00 6.21
CA GLN A 189 -5.25 -9.04 5.96
C GLN A 189 -5.72 -7.76 5.30
N ARG A 190 -6.92 -7.77 4.74
CA ARG A 190 -7.57 -6.62 4.16
C ARG A 190 -8.33 -5.84 5.23
N MET A 191 -8.22 -4.51 5.18
CA MET A 191 -8.99 -3.60 6.01
C MET A 191 -9.52 -2.47 5.13
N ASP A 192 -10.84 -2.27 5.08
CA ASP A 192 -11.41 -1.08 4.46
C ASP A 192 -11.18 0.12 5.39
N VAL A 193 -10.61 1.21 4.88
CA VAL A 193 -10.31 2.41 5.67
C VAL A 193 -11.59 3.22 5.81
N PRO A 194 -12.16 3.37 7.03
CA PRO A 194 -13.42 4.06 7.20
C PRO A 194 -13.21 5.57 7.06
N ARG A 195 -14.18 6.23 6.42
CA ARG A 195 -14.17 7.68 6.26
C ARG A 195 -14.08 8.39 7.63
N SER A 196 -14.72 7.84 8.66
CA SER A 196 -14.68 8.36 10.03
C SER A 196 -13.27 8.42 10.61
N TRP A 197 -12.39 7.46 10.29
CA TRP A 197 -10.98 7.50 10.69
C TRP A 197 -10.19 8.55 9.90
N VAL A 198 -10.45 8.65 8.59
CA VAL A 198 -9.89 9.71 7.73
C VAL A 198 -10.38 11.10 8.17
N GLU A 199 -11.52 11.21 8.82
CA GLU A 199 -12.02 12.47 9.40
C GLU A 199 -11.56 12.68 10.85
N ASN A 200 -10.71 11.80 11.41
CA ASN A 200 -10.24 11.84 12.80
C ASN A 200 -11.36 11.83 13.86
N ARG A 201 -12.51 11.20 13.57
CA ARG A 201 -13.66 11.16 14.50
C ARG A 201 -13.36 10.47 15.84
N HIS A 202 -12.27 9.68 15.91
CA HIS A 202 -11.79 9.03 17.13
C HIS A 202 -10.99 9.95 18.08
N ARG A 203 -10.61 11.16 17.62
CA ARG A 203 -9.80 12.12 18.41
C ARG A 203 -10.64 13.20 19.09
N GLY A 204 -11.97 13.15 18.96
CA GLY A 204 -12.94 14.12 19.50
C GLY A 204 -13.86 13.52 20.57
#